data_AF-X1NUG1-F1
#
_entry.id   AF-X1NUG1-F1
#
_cell.length_a   1.000
_cell.length_b   1.000
_cell.length_c   1.000
_cell.angle_alpha   90.00
_cell.angle_beta   90.00
_cell.angle_gamma   90.00
#
_symmetry.space_group_name_H-M   'P 1'
#
loop_
_entity.id
_entity.type
_entity.pdbx_description
1 polymer ?
#
loop_
_entity_poly.entity_id
_entity_poly.type
_entity_poly.pdbx_seq_one_letter_code
_entity_poly.pdbx_strand_id
1 'polypeptide(L)' 'MKKIFNEVLKLPDFKKDFKKLEKKYPTLKQDLEVFVNTQLKLSHKLNIDNCGIVQISGLSISIPKIYKARKFA' A
#
# COMPACT_ATOMS: atom_id res chain seq x y z
N MET A 1 17.80 9.93 3.66
CA MET A 1 17.11 8.63 3.52
C MET A 1 16.77 8.41 2.05
N LYS A 2 17.09 7.24 1.48
CA LYS A 2 16.80 6.93 0.06
C LYS A 2 15.29 6.68 -0.08
N LYS A 3 14.60 7.43 -0.95
CA LYS A 3 13.18 7.19 -1.24
C LYS A 3 13.03 5.83 -1.94
N ILE A 4 12.19 4.94 -1.41
CA ILE A 4 11.95 3.61 -2.00
C ILE A 4 11.17 3.73 -3.32
N PHE A 5 10.19 4.64 -3.33
CA PHE A 5 9.39 4.98 -4.50
C PHE A 5 9.70 6.42 -4.91
N ASN A 6 9.68 6.70 -6.21
CA ASN A 6 9.83 8.07 -6.72
C ASN A 6 8.66 8.94 -6.23
N GLU A 7 7.45 8.37 -6.24
CA GLU A 7 6.23 9.02 -5.77
C GLU A 7 5.25 7.98 -5.21
N VAL A 8 4.45 8.38 -4.22
CA VAL A 8 3.30 7.62 -3.71
C VAL A 8 2.07 8.52 -3.75
N LEU A 9 1.23 8.30 -4.77
CA LEU A 9 0.00 9.07 -4.95
C LEU A 9 -1.12 8.50 -4.08
N LYS A 10 -1.80 9.38 -3.34
CA LYS A 10 -2.99 9.05 -2.56
C LYS A 10 -4.18 9.80 -3.16
N LEU A 11 -5.18 9.06 -3.64
CA LEU A 11 -6.39 9.64 -4.21
C LEU A 11 -7.13 10.51 -3.18
N PRO A 12 -7.87 11.55 -3.61
CA PRO A 12 -8.62 12.42 -2.70
C PRO A 12 -9.58 11.65 -1.78
N ASP A 13 -10.28 10.65 -2.32
CA ASP A 13 -11.23 9.86 -1.55
C ASP A 13 -10.53 8.97 -0.52
N PHE A 14 -9.39 8.39 -0.87
CA PHE A 14 -8.54 7.69 0.09
C PHE A 14 -8.16 8.61 1.26
N LYS A 15 -7.73 9.84 0.99
CA LYS A 15 -7.34 10.80 2.05
C LYS A 15 -8.53 11.13 2.97
N LYS A 16 -9.73 11.31 2.41
CA LYS A 16 -10.94 11.61 3.18
C LYS A 16 -11.30 10.45 4.12
N ASP A 17 -11.31 9.23 3.60
CA ASP A 17 -11.68 8.07 4.39
C ASP A 17 -10.60 7.68 5.40
N PHE A 18 -9.33 7.81 5.02
CA PHE A 18 -8.21 7.61 5.93
C PHE A 18 -8.27 8.56 7.13
N LYS A 19 -8.59 9.84 6.92
CA LYS A 19 -8.74 10.82 8.01
C LYS A 19 -9.88 10.46 8.98
N LYS A 20 -10.95 9.83 8.50
CA LYS A 20 -12.03 9.32 9.38
C LYS A 20 -11.53 8.14 10.22
N LEU A 21 -10.78 7.23 9.60
CA LEU A 21 -10.24 6.04 10.27
C LEU A 21 -9.14 6.38 11.28
N GLU A 22 -8.28 7.35 10.98
CA GLU A 22 -7.20 7.81 11.87
C GLU A 22 -7.73 8.29 13.23
N LYS A 23 -8.95 8.86 13.27
CA LYS A 23 -9.61 9.24 14.54
C LYS A 23 -9.95 8.04 15.44
N LYS A 24 -10.17 6.86 14.84
CA LYS A 24 -10.52 5.63 15.54
C LYS A 24 -9.30 4.76 15.84
N TYR A 25 -8.26 4.87 15.02
CA TYR A 25 -7.06 4.04 15.07
C TYR A 25 -5.82 4.94 15.15
N PRO A 26 -5.30 5.22 16.36
CA PRO A 26 -4.19 6.17 16.56
C PRO A 26 -2.89 5.79 15.84
N THR A 27 -2.63 4.50 15.64
CA THR A 27 -1.42 3.99 14.98
C THR A 27 -1.55 3.95 13.46
N LEU A 28 -2.75 4.16 12.90
CA LEU A 28 -3.04 3.88 11.49
C LEU A 28 -2.11 4.62 10.51
N LYS A 29 -1.74 5.86 10.84
CA LYS A 29 -0.78 6.64 10.06
C LYS A 29 0.60 6.00 10.05
N GLN A 30 1.08 5.57 11.21
CA GLN A 30 2.36 4.87 11.35
C GLN A 30 2.31 3.49 10.69
N ASP A 31 1.20 2.76 10.82
CA ASP A 31 0.98 1.47 10.17
C ASP A 31 1.03 1.60 8.64
N LEU A 32 0.45 2.66 8.08
CA LEU A 32 0.55 2.96 6.66
C LEU A 32 1.99 3.27 6.22
N GLU A 33 2.75 4.02 7.03
CA GLU A 33 4.16 4.30 6.76
C GLU A 33 5.02 3.02 6.80
N VAL A 34 4.80 2.16 7.80
CA VAL A 34 5.45 0.85 7.89
C VAL A 34 5.09 0.00 6.69
N PHE A 35 3.82 -0.10 6.32
CA PHE A 35 3.34 -0.84 5.16
C PHE A 35 4.03 -0.41 3.85
N VAL A 36 4.14 0.90 3.60
CA VAL A 36 4.81 1.44 2.40
C VAL A 36 6.31 1.11 2.41
N ASN A 37 6.98 1.26 3.55
CA ASN A 37 8.42 1.08 3.65
C ASN A 37 8.87 -0.39 3.69
N THR A 38 7.97 -1.30 4.09
CA THR A 38 8.25 -2.73 4.26
C THR A 38 7.55 -3.55 3.19
N GLN A 39 6.23 -3.73 3.29
CA GLN A 39 5.44 -4.63 2.44
C GLN A 39 5.51 -4.25 0.97
N LEU A 40 5.29 -2.96 0.64
CA LEU A 40 5.39 -2.52 -0.76
C LEU A 40 6.83 -2.61 -1.30
N LYS A 41 7.84 -2.35 -0.45
CA LYS A 41 9.25 -2.52 -0.84
C LYS A 41 9.58 -3.98 -1.14
N LEU A 42 9.19 -4.89 -0.27
CA LEU A 42 9.42 -6.33 -0.42
C LEU A 42 8.80 -6.83 -1.73
N SER A 43 7.54 -6.51 -1.96
CA SER A 43 6.81 -6.96 -3.15
C SER A 43 7.30 -6.30 -4.44
N HIS A 44 7.43 -4.97 -4.50
CA HIS A 44 7.68 -4.25 -5.75
C HIS A 44 9.14 -3.97 -6.08
N LYS A 45 10.05 -4.01 -5.09
CA LYS A 45 11.48 -3.70 -5.30
C LYS A 45 12.39 -4.89 -5.11
N LEU A 46 12.05 -5.79 -4.18
CA LEU A 46 12.84 -6.96 -3.87
C LEU A 46 12.27 -8.26 -4.47
N ASN A 47 11.06 -8.22 -5.04
CA ASN A 47 10.34 -9.39 -5.56
C ASN A 47 10.21 -10.53 -4.54
N ILE A 48 10.12 -10.19 -3.26
CA ILE A 48 9.91 -11.16 -2.17
C ILE A 48 8.41 -11.25 -1.92
N ASP A 49 7.84 -12.42 -2.22
CA ASP A 49 6.44 -12.70 -1.91
C ASP A 49 6.30 -13.30 -0.50
N ASN A 50 5.62 -12.58 0.37
CA ASN A 50 5.22 -13.02 1.71
C ASN A 50 3.68 -13.13 1.86
N CYS A 51 2.99 -13.15 0.73
CA CYS A 51 1.55 -13.12 0.55
C CYS A 51 0.86 -11.88 1.17
N GLY A 52 1.62 -10.83 1.50
CA GLY A 52 1.11 -9.57 2.06
C GLY A 52 0.51 -8.63 1.02
N ILE A 53 1.01 -8.68 -0.21
CA ILE A 53 0.51 -7.95 -1.39
C ILE A 53 0.16 -8.98 -2.45
N VAL A 54 -1.08 -8.96 -2.95
CA VAL A 54 -1.54 -9.93 -3.96
C VAL A 54 -2.11 -9.19 -5.16
N GLN A 55 -1.71 -9.61 -6.36
CA GLN A 55 -2.25 -9.07 -7.60
C GLN A 55 -3.72 -9.46 -7.73
N ILE A 56 -4.58 -8.49 -8.05
CA ILE A 56 -5.97 -8.76 -8.41
C ILE A 56 -5.97 -9.23 -9.88
N SER A 57 -6.23 -10.51 -10.09
CA SER A 57 -6.39 -11.11 -11.42
C SER A 57 -7.83 -10.96 -11.92
N GLY A 58 -8.05 -11.21 -13.22
CA GLY A 58 -9.37 -11.18 -13.83
C GLY A 58 -9.93 -9.78 -14.11
N LEU A 59 -9.15 -8.72 -13.86
CA LEU A 59 -9.49 -7.38 -14.31
C LEU A 59 -9.20 -7.25 -15.81
N SER A 60 -10.08 -6.59 -16.56
CA SER A 60 -9.83 -6.23 -17.98
C SER A 60 -8.80 -5.10 -18.14
N ILE A 61 -7.91 -4.93 -17.15
CA ILE A 61 -6.85 -3.93 -17.08
C ILE A 61 -5.53 -4.69 -17.13
N SER A 62 -4.82 -4.57 -18.24
CA SER A 62 -3.50 -5.20 -18.42
C SER A 62 -2.38 -4.39 -17.75
N ILE A 63 -2.46 -3.05 -17.85
CA ILE A 63 -1.50 -2.10 -17.28
C ILE A 63 -2.27 -0.86 -16.80
N PRO A 64 -2.06 -0.38 -15.55
CA PRO A 64 -1.15 -0.93 -14.55
C PRO A 64 -1.67 -2.23 -13.92
N LYS A 65 -0.74 -3.04 -13.39
CA LYS A 65 -1.11 -4.19 -12.54
C LYS A 65 -1.74 -3.67 -11.25
N ILE A 66 -2.89 -4.21 -10.89
CA ILE A 66 -3.62 -3.83 -9.68
C ILE A 66 -3.35 -4.84 -8.58
N TYR A 67 -3.08 -4.34 -7.37
CA TYR A 67 -2.77 -5.16 -6.20
C TYR A 67 -3.65 -4.77 -5.02
N LYS A 68 -3.86 -5.71 -4.11
CA LYS A 68 -4.48 -5.46 -2.80
C LYS A 68 -3.52 -5.80 -1.67
N ALA A 69 -3.60 -5.03 -0.60
CA ALA A 69 -2.99 -5.39 0.67
C ALA A 69 -3.83 -6.48 1.35
N ARG A 70 -3.19 -7.59 1.74
CA ARG A 70 -3.78 -8.62 2.63
C ARG A 70 -3.28 -8.49 4.06
N LYS A 71 -2.06 -8.00 4.24
CA LYS A 71 -1.44 -7.72 5.54
C LYS A 71 -1.15 -6.23 5.61
N PHE A 72 -1.81 -5.54 6.55
CA PHE A 72 -1.68 -4.10 6.76
C PHE A 72 -1.17 -3.90 8.19
N ALA A 73 0.11 -3.50 8.29
CA ALA A 73 1.01 -3.80 9.41
C ALA A 73 1.30 -5.30 9.56
#